data_AF-A0A8J5NQC9-F1
#
_entry.id   AF-A0A8J5NQC9-F1
#
_cell.length_a   1.000
_cell.length_b   1.000
_cell.length_c   1.000
_cell.angle_alpha   90.00
_cell.angle_beta   90.00
_cell.angle_gamma   90.00
#
_symmetry.space_group_name_H-M   'P 1'
#
loop_
_entity.id
_entity.type
_entity.pdbx_description
1 polymer ?
#
loop_
_entity_poly.entity_id
_entity_poly.type
_entity_poly.pdbx_seq_one_letter_code
_entity_poly.pdbx_strand_id
1 'polypeptide(L)'
;MSSSHPAPQSFVAVFVGATRGIGLATLKVLTRTLPNPRFYVIGRSKARFAGELALLNECNPNATIQFVQAEVSLIKAIDGACERIRNLEKHVDFLFMSPGSLAFGGPHYTGEKLDLCFALSFYIRMRLIERLLPMLMQAPHPRVLSVLAGGHEGPLFTNDGDTGLRKKGSYTAPRAVNQVTTLHSLAFIHFASHYPKVSWLHVHPGWVATTFLSDLLQSAGAVGVLAGKIVLPVYRFVAMSEDECGRRQAEYALSGRYPSREMICSAVVDVTDQAACHGLCSGFYRVLSDGSTATDGKVLGPLEREGWPLKAFKHTQQVFDEILCQE
;
A
#
# COMPACT_ATOMS: atom_id res chain seq x y z
N MET A 1 20.51 42.18 9.05
CA MET A 1 20.02 41.05 9.87
C MET A 1 19.41 40.04 8.91
N SER A 2 20.13 38.96 8.62
CA SER A 2 19.67 37.93 7.69
C SER A 2 18.64 37.05 8.39
N SER A 3 17.37 37.19 8.04
CA SER A 3 16.31 36.28 8.45
C SER A 3 16.54 34.94 7.75
N SER A 4 17.25 34.02 8.41
CA SER A 4 17.33 32.63 7.97
C SER A 4 15.96 32.00 8.18
N HIS A 5 15.06 32.15 7.22
CA HIS A 5 13.91 31.26 7.12
C HIS A 5 14.47 29.84 7.02
N PRO A 6 14.09 28.91 7.92
CA PRO A 6 14.48 27.52 7.76
C PRO A 6 14.01 27.08 6.37
N ALA A 7 14.92 26.43 5.61
CA ALA A 7 14.57 25.89 4.31
C ALA A 7 13.29 25.04 4.44
N PRO A 8 12.34 25.12 3.49
CA PRO A 8 11.11 24.35 3.55
C PRO A 8 11.43 22.87 3.83
N GLN A 9 10.81 22.31 4.86
CA GLN A 9 11.00 20.90 5.21
C GLN A 9 10.66 20.06 3.97
N SER A 10 11.64 19.27 3.51
CA SER A 10 11.49 18.40 2.35
C SER A 10 10.45 17.33 2.66
N PHE A 11 9.51 17.10 1.73
CA PHE A 11 8.54 16.02 1.84
C PHE A 11 9.23 14.68 1.60
N VAL A 12 9.27 13.82 2.62
CA VAL A 12 9.95 12.52 2.60
C VAL A 12 8.93 11.41 2.38
N ALA A 13 9.09 10.62 1.32
CA ALA A 13 8.21 9.50 1.03
C ALA A 13 8.95 8.20 0.71
N VAL A 14 8.40 7.09 1.20
CA VAL A 14 8.84 5.73 0.89
C VAL A 14 7.82 5.08 -0.02
N PHE A 15 8.26 4.66 -1.19
CA PHE A 15 7.46 3.96 -2.19
C PHE A 15 7.88 2.51 -2.30
N VAL A 16 6.92 1.60 -2.25
CA VAL A 16 7.10 0.20 -2.56
C VAL A 16 6.20 -0.15 -3.73
N GLY A 17 6.76 -0.75 -4.78
CA GLY A 17 6.03 -1.05 -6.02
C GLY A 17 5.93 0.11 -7.03
N ALA A 18 6.81 1.12 -6.94
CA ALA A 18 6.81 2.30 -7.82
C ALA A 18 7.80 2.24 -9.00
N THR A 19 8.13 1.03 -9.49
CA THR A 19 9.01 0.85 -10.65
C THR A 19 8.29 0.74 -11.98
N ARG A 20 6.95 0.63 -11.96
CA ARG A 20 6.03 0.61 -13.10
C ARG A 20 4.60 0.88 -12.62
N GLY A 21 3.65 1.03 -13.54
CA GLY A 21 2.23 1.07 -13.22
C GLY A 21 1.84 2.22 -12.30
N ILE A 22 0.83 1.98 -11.47
CA ILE A 22 0.23 2.97 -10.55
C ILE A 22 1.30 3.66 -9.69
N GLY A 23 2.24 2.90 -9.10
CA GLY A 23 3.25 3.47 -8.22
C GLY A 23 4.23 4.39 -8.96
N LEU A 24 4.66 4.03 -10.17
CA LEU A 24 5.54 4.88 -10.98
C LEU A 24 4.80 6.14 -11.46
N ALA A 25 3.55 6.02 -11.88
CA ALA A 25 2.74 7.17 -12.28
C ALA A 25 2.54 8.14 -11.11
N THR A 26 2.27 7.62 -9.91
CA THR A 26 2.16 8.42 -8.68
C THR A 26 3.48 9.13 -8.36
N LEU A 27 4.61 8.41 -8.42
CA LEU A 27 5.95 8.96 -8.21
C LEU A 27 6.24 10.10 -9.20
N LYS A 28 5.93 9.91 -10.49
CA LYS A 28 6.09 10.95 -11.53
C LYS A 28 5.32 12.23 -11.21
N VAL A 29 4.07 12.11 -10.76
CA VAL A 29 3.25 13.28 -10.40
C VAL A 29 3.82 13.98 -9.18
N LEU A 30 4.18 13.24 -8.13
CA LEU A 30 4.73 13.84 -6.91
C LEU A 30 6.10 14.50 -7.14
N THR A 31 6.97 13.89 -7.95
CA THR A 31 8.26 14.49 -8.34
C THR A 31 8.07 15.82 -9.06
N ARG A 32 7.06 15.94 -9.93
CA ARG A 32 6.75 17.19 -10.65
C ARG A 32 6.14 18.26 -9.76
N THR A 33 5.34 17.84 -8.78
CA THR A 33 4.50 18.74 -8.00
C THR A 33 5.25 19.35 -6.81
N LEU A 34 6.13 18.56 -6.18
CA LEU A 34 6.83 18.98 -4.97
C LEU A 34 8.15 19.71 -5.31
N PRO A 35 8.51 20.79 -4.61
CA PRO A 35 9.66 21.62 -4.97
C PRO A 35 11.02 20.94 -4.72
N ASN A 36 11.17 20.22 -3.60
CA ASN A 36 12.43 19.58 -3.18
C ASN A 36 12.20 18.23 -2.47
N PRO A 37 11.45 17.28 -3.07
CA PRO A 37 11.06 16.05 -2.38
C PRO A 37 12.23 15.07 -2.20
N ARG A 38 12.12 14.20 -1.19
CA ARG A 38 13.05 13.08 -0.95
C ARG A 38 12.29 11.77 -1.02
N PHE A 39 12.60 10.96 -2.03
CA PHE A 39 11.88 9.72 -2.32
C PHE A 39 12.77 8.49 -2.23
N TYR A 40 12.29 7.47 -1.52
CA TYR A 40 12.93 6.17 -1.43
C TYR A 40 12.10 5.13 -2.15
N VAL A 41 12.63 4.55 -3.22
CA VAL A 41 11.92 3.55 -4.03
C VAL A 41 12.47 2.17 -3.70
N ILE A 42 11.70 1.37 -2.97
CA ILE A 42 12.02 -0.02 -2.68
C ILE A 42 11.54 -0.90 -3.84
N GLY A 43 12.45 -1.68 -4.43
CA GLY A 43 12.14 -2.56 -5.55
C GLY A 43 13.22 -3.58 -5.88
N ARG A 44 12.89 -4.53 -6.76
CA ARG A 44 13.74 -5.71 -7.03
C ARG A 44 14.95 -5.45 -7.94
N SER A 45 14.87 -4.45 -8.81
CA SER A 45 15.90 -4.24 -9.84
C SER A 45 16.18 -2.76 -10.07
N LYS A 46 17.34 -2.31 -9.60
CA LYS A 46 17.84 -0.95 -9.86
C LYS A 46 18.03 -0.72 -11.36
N ALA A 47 18.53 -1.72 -12.07
CA ALA A 47 18.78 -1.64 -13.52
C ALA A 47 17.50 -1.34 -14.30
N ARG A 48 16.38 -2.00 -13.99
CA ARG A 48 15.09 -1.75 -14.65
C ARG A 48 14.51 -0.37 -14.34
N PHE A 49 14.87 0.23 -13.21
CA PHE A 49 14.40 1.56 -12.80
C PHE A 49 15.30 2.71 -13.28
N ALA A 50 16.54 2.41 -13.72
CA ALA A 50 17.54 3.43 -14.03
C ALA A 50 17.09 4.46 -15.08
N GLY A 51 16.40 4.01 -16.14
CA GLY A 51 15.88 4.92 -17.18
C GLY A 51 14.82 5.88 -16.64
N GLU A 52 13.89 5.37 -15.82
CA GLU A 52 12.86 6.21 -15.18
C GLU A 52 13.47 7.17 -14.16
N LEU A 53 14.49 6.73 -13.40
CA LEU A 53 15.21 7.59 -12.47
C LEU A 53 15.89 8.77 -13.19
N ALA A 54 16.49 8.55 -14.36
CA ALA A 54 17.08 9.63 -15.15
C ALA A 54 16.02 10.67 -15.56
N LEU A 55 14.88 10.22 -16.10
CA LEU A 55 13.77 11.10 -16.50
C LEU A 55 13.19 11.88 -15.31
N LEU A 56 13.09 11.24 -14.14
CA LEU A 56 12.59 11.90 -12.93
C LEU A 56 13.55 13.00 -12.44
N ASN A 57 14.86 12.76 -12.50
CA ASN A 57 15.88 13.74 -12.11
C ASN A 57 15.94 14.91 -13.10
N GLU A 58 15.77 14.67 -14.40
CA GLU A 58 15.65 15.73 -15.40
C GLU A 58 14.40 16.59 -15.15
N CYS A 59 13.29 15.93 -14.80
CA CYS A 59 12.01 16.59 -14.56
C CYS A 59 11.99 17.46 -13.29
N ASN A 60 12.74 17.06 -12.26
CA ASN A 60 12.93 17.87 -11.06
C ASN A 60 14.36 17.68 -10.51
N PRO A 61 15.30 18.58 -10.87
CA PRO A 61 16.69 18.50 -10.40
C PRO A 61 16.86 18.67 -8.88
N ASN A 62 15.85 19.20 -8.18
CA ASN A 62 15.87 19.37 -6.73
C ASN A 62 15.31 18.15 -5.98
N ALA A 63 14.71 17.18 -6.70
CA ALA A 63 14.26 15.94 -6.10
C ALA A 63 15.45 15.02 -5.80
N THR A 64 15.48 14.44 -4.61
CA THR A 64 16.42 13.37 -4.27
C THR A 64 15.70 12.03 -4.32
N ILE A 65 15.99 11.21 -5.32
CA ILE A 65 15.34 9.90 -5.50
C ILE A 65 16.38 8.79 -5.32
N GLN A 66 16.21 7.98 -4.27
CA GLN A 66 17.11 6.88 -3.95
C GLN A 66 16.42 5.53 -4.15
N PHE A 67 17.05 4.67 -4.96
CA PHE A 67 16.58 3.31 -5.15
C PHE A 67 17.17 2.36 -4.08
N VAL A 68 16.30 1.72 -3.32
CA VAL A 68 16.65 0.73 -2.28
C VAL A 68 16.34 -0.66 -2.83
N GLN A 69 17.35 -1.31 -3.40
CA GLN A 69 17.15 -2.65 -3.96
C GLN A 69 16.89 -3.68 -2.85
N ALA A 70 15.76 -4.39 -2.95
CA ALA A 70 15.35 -5.47 -2.06
C ALA A 70 14.38 -6.43 -2.75
N GLU A 71 14.37 -7.70 -2.35
CA GLU A 71 13.34 -8.64 -2.76
C GLU A 71 12.07 -8.39 -1.95
N VAL A 72 11.13 -7.62 -2.53
CA VAL A 72 9.92 -7.11 -1.85
C VAL A 72 9.00 -8.23 -1.35
N SER A 73 9.15 -9.47 -1.83
CA SER A 73 8.37 -10.61 -1.35
C SER A 73 8.89 -11.25 -0.06
N LEU A 74 10.00 -10.78 0.51
CA LEU A 74 10.64 -11.35 1.70
C LEU A 74 10.67 -10.35 2.87
N ILE A 75 10.16 -10.76 4.03
CA ILE A 75 10.15 -10.03 5.30
C ILE A 75 11.56 -9.61 5.71
N LYS A 76 12.54 -10.52 5.67
CA LYS A 76 13.94 -10.21 6.03
C LYS A 76 14.54 -9.13 5.12
N ALA A 77 14.19 -9.14 3.84
CA ALA A 77 14.66 -8.13 2.88
C ALA A 77 14.02 -6.75 3.13
N ILE A 78 12.75 -6.72 3.55
CA ILE A 78 12.07 -5.48 3.95
C ILE A 78 12.69 -4.87 5.20
N ASP A 79 13.07 -5.68 6.18
CA ASP A 79 13.79 -5.18 7.36
C ASP A 79 15.09 -4.48 6.97
N GLY A 80 15.92 -5.13 6.15
CA GLY A 80 17.16 -4.53 5.65
C GLY A 80 16.92 -3.24 4.84
N ALA A 81 15.86 -3.18 4.05
CA ALA A 81 15.48 -1.97 3.31
C ALA A 81 15.06 -0.83 4.24
N CYS A 82 14.23 -1.12 5.25
CA CYS A 82 13.77 -0.13 6.22
C CYS A 82 14.91 0.37 7.10
N GLU A 83 15.85 -0.50 7.52
CA GLU A 83 17.05 -0.09 8.25
C GLU A 83 17.89 0.93 7.48
N ARG A 84 18.09 0.68 6.18
CA ARG A 84 18.83 1.62 5.32
C ARG A 84 18.14 2.99 5.26
N ILE A 85 16.81 3.03 5.18
CA ILE A 85 16.05 4.29 5.14
C ILE A 85 16.12 5.00 6.50
N ARG A 86 15.96 4.28 7.61
CA ARG A 86 16.09 4.79 8.98
C ARG A 86 17.45 5.44 9.26
N ASN A 87 18.51 4.95 8.63
CA ASN A 87 19.85 5.53 8.76
C ASN A 87 20.03 6.82 7.95
N LEU A 88 19.12 7.12 7.00
CA LEU A 88 19.22 8.25 6.07
C LEU A 88 18.23 9.37 6.39
N GLU A 89 17.13 9.05 7.05
CA GLU A 89 16.05 9.98 7.35
C GLU A 89 15.63 9.94 8.81
N LYS A 90 15.10 11.07 9.29
CA LYS A 90 14.55 11.17 10.66
C LYS A 90 13.03 11.00 10.69
N HIS A 91 12.34 11.33 9.60
CA HIS A 91 10.89 11.24 9.47
C HIS A 91 10.50 10.71 8.10
N VAL A 92 9.27 10.24 7.98
CA VAL A 92 8.62 9.88 6.71
C VAL A 92 7.24 10.52 6.73
N ASP A 93 6.93 11.39 5.78
CA ASP A 93 5.60 11.98 5.64
C ASP A 93 4.62 11.01 4.98
N PHE A 94 5.12 10.19 4.06
CA PHE A 94 4.26 9.32 3.25
C PHE A 94 4.84 7.93 3.00
N LEU A 95 4.08 6.89 3.37
CA LEU A 95 4.36 5.51 2.98
C LEU A 95 3.35 5.07 1.92
N PHE A 96 3.84 4.84 0.70
CA PHE A 96 3.04 4.36 -0.43
C PHE A 96 3.34 2.90 -0.74
N MET A 97 2.32 2.06 -0.74
CA MET A 97 2.44 0.62 -0.99
C MET A 97 1.48 0.18 -2.10
N SER A 98 2.03 -0.21 -3.24
CA SER A 98 1.31 -0.84 -4.34
C SER A 98 1.76 -2.23 -4.80
N PRO A 99 2.69 -2.98 -4.14
CA PRO A 99 2.99 -4.34 -4.58
C PRO A 99 1.77 -5.24 -4.42
N GLY A 100 1.55 -6.13 -5.38
CA GLY A 100 0.49 -7.12 -5.32
C GLY A 100 0.78 -8.29 -6.23
N SER A 101 0.13 -9.42 -5.96
CA SER A 101 0.10 -10.58 -6.83
C SER A 101 -1.32 -11.14 -6.80
N LEU A 102 -1.76 -11.72 -7.92
CA LEU A 102 -3.02 -12.44 -7.96
C LEU A 102 -2.84 -13.85 -7.39
N ALA A 103 -3.92 -14.36 -6.82
CA ALA A 103 -4.01 -15.69 -6.21
C ALA A 103 -4.38 -16.80 -7.21
N PHE A 104 -4.20 -16.56 -8.52
CA PHE A 104 -4.60 -17.48 -9.58
C PHE A 104 -3.60 -18.64 -9.71
N GLY A 105 -4.09 -19.85 -9.99
CA GLY A 105 -3.23 -21.03 -10.16
C GLY A 105 -2.87 -21.77 -8.86
N GLY A 106 -3.35 -21.30 -7.70
CA GLY A 106 -3.05 -21.88 -6.38
C GLY A 106 -2.03 -21.06 -5.59
N PRO A 107 -1.57 -21.57 -4.44
CA PRO A 107 -0.56 -20.87 -3.63
C PRO A 107 0.82 -20.97 -4.29
N HIS A 108 1.53 -19.85 -4.32
CA HIS A 108 2.91 -19.75 -4.82
C HIS A 108 3.82 -19.30 -3.69
N TYR A 109 4.79 -20.10 -3.28
CA TYR A 109 5.57 -19.80 -2.08
C TYR A 109 6.83 -18.98 -2.38
N THR A 110 7.07 -17.98 -1.53
CA THR A 110 8.33 -17.23 -1.45
C THR A 110 9.44 -18.08 -0.82
N GLY A 111 10.67 -17.57 -0.82
CA GLY A 111 11.79 -18.20 -0.09
C GLY A 111 11.55 -18.34 1.42
N GLU A 112 10.65 -17.53 1.98
CA GLU A 112 10.22 -17.58 3.39
C GLU A 112 8.96 -18.43 3.60
N LYS A 113 8.57 -19.25 2.60
CA LYS A 113 7.42 -20.16 2.65
C LYS A 113 6.08 -19.45 2.90
N LEU A 114 6.00 -18.16 2.59
CA LEU A 114 4.74 -17.43 2.52
C LEU A 114 4.14 -17.54 1.14
N ASP A 115 2.83 -17.73 1.05
CA ASP A 115 2.12 -17.52 -0.20
C ASP A 115 2.37 -16.09 -0.73
N LEU A 116 2.66 -15.96 -2.02
CA LEU A 116 3.09 -14.72 -2.66
C LEU A 116 1.99 -13.66 -2.67
N CYS A 117 0.72 -14.06 -2.82
CA CYS A 117 -0.41 -13.14 -2.76
C CYS A 117 -0.52 -12.57 -1.34
N PHE A 118 -0.44 -13.42 -0.32
CA PHE A 118 -0.42 -12.99 1.09
C PHE A 118 0.80 -12.15 1.44
N ALA A 119 1.98 -12.54 0.98
CA ALA A 119 3.23 -11.81 1.22
C ALA A 119 3.10 -10.38 0.71
N LEU A 120 2.81 -10.18 -0.58
CA LEU A 120 2.79 -8.85 -1.20
C LEU A 120 1.56 -8.01 -0.84
N SER A 121 0.40 -8.65 -0.71
CA SER A 121 -0.88 -7.92 -0.50
C SER A 121 -1.18 -7.68 0.97
N PHE A 122 -0.51 -8.37 1.90
CA PHE A 122 -0.75 -8.20 3.34
C PHE A 122 0.52 -8.13 4.17
N TYR A 123 1.28 -9.21 4.32
CA TYR A 123 2.36 -9.30 5.34
C TYR A 123 3.47 -8.28 5.15
N ILE A 124 3.95 -8.08 3.92
CA ILE A 124 5.00 -7.11 3.62
C ILE A 124 4.55 -5.68 3.94
N ARG A 125 3.27 -5.38 3.71
CA ARG A 125 2.69 -4.06 3.99
C ARG A 125 2.65 -3.79 5.49
N MET A 126 2.25 -4.80 6.28
CA MET A 126 2.26 -4.68 7.74
C MET A 126 3.68 -4.52 8.27
N ARG A 127 4.65 -5.27 7.71
CA ARG A 127 6.05 -5.16 8.11
C ARG A 127 6.63 -3.79 7.81
N LEU A 128 6.37 -3.25 6.61
CA LEU A 128 6.76 -1.89 6.23
C LEU A 128 6.22 -0.85 7.21
N ILE A 129 4.93 -0.95 7.56
CA ILE A 129 4.30 -0.07 8.54
C ILE A 129 5.05 -0.16 9.86
N GLU A 130 5.21 -1.35 10.45
CA GLU A 130 5.85 -1.53 11.75
C GLU A 130 7.29 -1.01 11.80
N ARG A 131 8.08 -1.24 10.74
CA ARG A 131 9.48 -0.80 10.68
C ARG A 131 9.64 0.70 10.50
N LEU A 132 8.70 1.35 9.80
CA LEU A 132 8.76 2.79 9.50
C LEU A 132 7.90 3.65 10.43
N LEU A 133 7.07 3.03 11.29
CA LEU A 133 6.19 3.72 12.21
C LEU A 133 6.90 4.74 13.11
N PRO A 134 8.08 4.44 13.69
CA PRO A 134 8.80 5.43 14.49
C PRO A 134 9.12 6.71 13.70
N MET A 135 9.40 6.59 12.40
CA MET A 135 9.70 7.74 11.53
C MET A 135 8.44 8.47 11.09
N LEU A 136 7.37 7.72 10.79
CA LEU A 136 6.05 8.28 10.49
C LEU A 136 5.58 9.17 11.64
N MET A 137 5.75 8.72 12.89
CA MET A 137 5.35 9.49 14.07
C MET A 137 6.12 10.81 14.26
N GLN A 138 7.30 10.97 13.64
CA GLN A 138 8.06 12.21 13.65
C GLN A 138 7.62 13.22 12.59
N ALA A 139 6.88 12.80 11.57
CA ALA A 139 6.32 13.72 10.59
C ALA A 139 5.18 14.54 11.21
N PRO A 140 4.91 15.77 10.76
CA PRO A 140 3.78 16.56 11.25
C PRO A 140 2.43 15.92 10.92
N HIS A 141 2.24 15.47 9.67
CA HIS A 141 0.99 14.92 9.17
C HIS A 141 1.24 13.61 8.38
N PRO A 142 1.71 12.54 9.03
CA PRO A 142 2.06 11.30 8.36
C PRO A 142 0.84 10.62 7.73
N ARG A 143 1.05 10.03 6.55
CA ARG A 143 0.03 9.28 5.84
C ARG A 143 0.57 7.94 5.32
N VAL A 144 -0.26 6.91 5.47
CA VAL A 144 -0.01 5.58 4.91
C VAL A 144 -1.08 5.30 3.87
N LEU A 145 -0.65 5.02 2.64
CA LEU A 145 -1.54 4.68 1.54
C LEU A 145 -1.18 3.30 0.98
N SER A 146 -2.18 2.41 0.99
CA SER A 146 -2.09 1.08 0.40
C SER A 146 -3.04 0.92 -0.78
N VAL A 147 -2.49 0.74 -1.98
CA VAL A 147 -3.27 0.43 -3.18
C VAL A 147 -3.58 -1.07 -3.18
N LEU A 148 -4.85 -1.42 -2.96
CA LEU A 148 -5.38 -2.79 -2.98
C LEU A 148 -6.89 -2.76 -3.31
N ALA A 149 -7.76 -3.13 -2.37
CA ALA A 149 -9.18 -3.39 -2.62
C ALA A 149 -10.05 -2.84 -1.47
N GLY A 150 -9.70 -1.66 -0.95
CA GLY A 150 -10.48 -1.00 0.09
C GLY A 150 -11.94 -0.83 -0.31
N GLY A 151 -12.86 -1.13 0.60
CA GLY A 151 -14.30 -1.10 0.35
C GLY A 151 -14.84 -2.31 -0.38
N HIS A 152 -13.99 -3.28 -0.75
CA HIS A 152 -14.35 -4.57 -1.34
C HIS A 152 -14.01 -5.71 -0.39
N GLU A 153 -14.07 -5.47 0.93
CA GLU A 153 -13.85 -6.51 1.91
C GLU A 153 -14.88 -7.65 1.75
N GLY A 154 -14.41 -8.88 1.93
CA GLY A 154 -15.23 -10.09 1.91
C GLY A 154 -15.19 -10.83 3.25
N PRO A 155 -16.07 -11.83 3.43
CA PRO A 155 -16.02 -12.68 4.62
C PRO A 155 -14.67 -13.38 4.73
N LEU A 156 -14.12 -13.44 5.95
CA LEU A 156 -12.92 -14.22 6.23
C LEU A 156 -13.26 -15.71 6.25
N PHE A 157 -12.36 -16.53 5.70
CA PHE A 157 -12.37 -17.96 5.92
C PHE A 157 -11.43 -18.27 7.08
N THR A 158 -12.01 -18.70 8.20
CA THR A 158 -11.31 -18.79 9.50
C THR A 158 -11.48 -20.15 10.16
N ASN A 159 -12.02 -21.12 9.42
CA ASN A 159 -12.22 -22.49 9.90
C ASN A 159 -10.91 -23.02 10.49
N ASP A 160 -11.03 -23.56 11.70
CA ASP A 160 -9.93 -24.19 12.43
C ASP A 160 -8.69 -23.29 12.63
N GLY A 161 -8.87 -21.96 12.66
CA GLY A 161 -7.79 -20.98 12.90
C GLY A 161 -6.86 -20.73 11.70
N ASP A 162 -7.21 -21.18 10.49
CA ASP A 162 -6.37 -21.07 9.30
C ASP A 162 -6.44 -19.69 8.62
N THR A 163 -6.09 -18.64 9.35
CA THR A 163 -6.14 -17.25 8.86
C THR A 163 -5.28 -17.02 7.61
N GLY A 164 -4.21 -17.79 7.46
CA GLY A 164 -3.29 -17.73 6.31
C GLY A 164 -3.64 -18.64 5.14
N LEU A 165 -4.76 -19.37 5.18
CA LEU A 165 -5.17 -20.35 4.17
C LEU A 165 -4.11 -21.40 3.82
N ARG A 166 -3.32 -21.83 4.82
CA ARG A 166 -2.21 -22.77 4.68
C ARG A 166 -2.69 -24.23 4.65
N LYS A 167 -3.90 -24.54 5.13
CA LYS A 167 -4.42 -25.91 5.15
C LYS A 167 -4.90 -26.35 3.77
N LYS A 168 -4.78 -27.67 3.53
CA LYS A 168 -5.23 -28.29 2.28
C LYS A 168 -6.73 -28.04 2.08
N GLY A 169 -7.08 -27.49 0.91
CA GLY A 169 -8.48 -27.19 0.55
C GLY A 169 -9.00 -25.83 1.06
N SER A 170 -8.25 -25.11 1.89
CA SER A 170 -8.62 -23.75 2.31
C SER A 170 -8.45 -22.75 1.17
N TYR A 171 -7.35 -22.87 0.41
CA TYR A 171 -6.97 -21.89 -0.60
C TYR A 171 -7.80 -21.98 -1.88
N THR A 172 -8.46 -20.88 -2.24
CA THR A 172 -8.97 -20.61 -3.59
C THR A 172 -8.67 -19.14 -3.92
N ALA A 173 -8.59 -18.80 -5.20
CA ALA A 173 -8.27 -17.41 -5.59
C ALA A 173 -9.24 -16.37 -4.98
N PRO A 174 -10.58 -16.56 -5.02
CA PRO A 174 -11.50 -15.63 -4.36
C PRO A 174 -11.32 -15.56 -2.84
N ARG A 175 -11.07 -16.70 -2.18
CA ARG A 175 -10.82 -16.71 -0.73
C ARG A 175 -9.55 -15.96 -0.37
N ALA A 176 -8.46 -16.19 -1.09
CA ALA A 176 -7.19 -15.50 -0.85
C ALA A 176 -7.32 -13.98 -1.04
N VAL A 177 -7.97 -13.53 -2.12
CA VAL A 177 -8.24 -12.11 -2.36
C VAL A 177 -9.10 -11.49 -1.25
N ASN A 178 -10.18 -12.16 -0.84
CA ASN A 178 -11.02 -11.69 0.27
C ASN A 178 -10.22 -11.65 1.58
N GLN A 179 -9.43 -12.68 1.86
CA GLN A 179 -8.66 -12.79 3.09
C GLN A 179 -7.65 -11.65 3.22
N VAL A 180 -6.81 -11.43 2.20
CA VAL A 180 -5.80 -10.36 2.25
C VAL A 180 -6.43 -8.97 2.28
N THR A 181 -7.54 -8.75 1.56
CA THR A 181 -8.26 -7.47 1.55
C THR A 181 -8.84 -7.15 2.92
N THR A 182 -9.58 -8.10 3.50
CA THR A 182 -10.26 -7.91 4.78
C THR A 182 -9.26 -7.85 5.94
N LEU A 183 -8.24 -8.70 5.97
CA LEU A 183 -7.17 -8.63 6.98
C LEU A 183 -6.41 -7.29 6.92
N HIS A 184 -6.19 -6.74 5.72
CA HIS A 184 -5.56 -5.43 5.56
C HIS A 184 -6.39 -4.31 6.20
N SER A 185 -7.70 -4.26 5.91
CA SER A 185 -8.60 -3.28 6.54
C SER A 185 -8.69 -3.45 8.06
N LEU A 186 -8.75 -4.69 8.56
CA LEU A 186 -8.76 -4.97 10.00
C LEU A 186 -7.45 -4.54 10.69
N ALA A 187 -6.30 -4.75 10.05
CA ALA A 187 -5.03 -4.27 10.56
C ALA A 187 -4.97 -2.73 10.56
N PHE A 188 -5.50 -2.07 9.53
CA PHE A 188 -5.58 -0.60 9.50
C PHE A 188 -6.50 -0.05 10.59
N ILE A 189 -7.61 -0.71 10.91
CA ILE A 189 -8.45 -0.35 12.08
C ILE A 189 -7.62 -0.45 13.36
N HIS A 190 -6.86 -1.53 13.53
CA HIS A 190 -5.97 -1.69 14.69
C HIS A 190 -4.93 -0.56 14.76
N PHE A 191 -4.19 -0.30 13.68
CA PHE A 191 -3.19 0.76 13.66
C PHE A 191 -3.80 2.15 13.88
N ALA A 192 -4.90 2.48 13.23
CA ALA A 192 -5.56 3.78 13.38
C ALA A 192 -6.05 4.05 14.81
N SER A 193 -6.40 3.01 15.56
CA SER A 193 -6.75 3.14 16.98
C SER A 193 -5.54 3.41 17.89
N HIS A 194 -4.33 2.97 17.52
CA HIS A 194 -3.11 3.13 18.33
C HIS A 194 -2.24 4.30 17.90
N TYR A 195 -2.34 4.73 16.64
CA TYR A 195 -1.52 5.76 16.03
C TYR A 195 -2.42 6.85 15.42
N PRO A 196 -3.13 7.63 16.25
CA PRO A 196 -4.16 8.57 15.82
C PRO A 196 -3.60 9.75 14.99
N LYS A 197 -2.29 10.00 15.07
CA LYS A 197 -1.58 11.01 14.29
C LYS A 197 -1.47 10.66 12.80
N VAL A 198 -1.50 9.37 12.47
CA VAL A 198 -1.34 8.87 11.10
C VAL A 198 -2.70 8.82 10.40
N SER A 199 -2.74 9.25 9.14
CA SER A 199 -3.88 9.06 8.24
C SER A 199 -3.73 7.75 7.46
N TRP A 200 -4.75 6.89 7.49
CA TRP A 200 -4.67 5.51 6.97
C TRP A 200 -5.61 5.33 5.77
N LEU A 201 -5.07 5.08 4.58
CA LEU A 201 -5.85 4.94 3.35
C LEU A 201 -5.67 3.54 2.75
N HIS A 202 -6.75 2.77 2.68
CA HIS A 202 -6.84 1.55 1.90
C HIS A 202 -7.62 1.86 0.62
N VAL A 203 -6.91 1.91 -0.51
CA VAL A 203 -7.41 2.47 -1.77
C VAL A 203 -7.66 1.37 -2.78
N HIS A 204 -8.89 1.28 -3.29
CA HIS A 204 -9.23 0.52 -4.48
C HIS A 204 -9.16 1.44 -5.71
N PRO A 205 -8.16 1.27 -6.60
CA PRO A 205 -7.97 2.17 -7.74
C PRO A 205 -8.94 1.90 -8.90
N GLY A 206 -9.79 0.87 -8.80
CA GLY A 206 -10.55 0.36 -9.92
C GLY A 206 -9.69 -0.45 -10.89
N TRP A 207 -10.21 -0.62 -12.09
CA TRP A 207 -9.49 -1.23 -13.20
C TRP A 207 -8.52 -0.20 -13.78
N VAL A 208 -7.23 -0.49 -13.74
CA VAL A 208 -6.17 0.37 -14.28
C VAL A 208 -5.43 -0.36 -15.38
N ALA A 209 -5.21 0.30 -16.52
CA ALA A 209 -4.58 -0.23 -17.71
C ALA A 209 -3.05 -0.43 -17.54
N THR A 210 -2.67 -1.28 -16.59
CA THR A 210 -1.27 -1.63 -16.31
C THR A 210 -0.87 -2.94 -16.99
N THR A 211 0.44 -3.20 -17.04
CA THR A 211 0.97 -4.51 -17.48
C THR A 211 0.69 -5.66 -16.49
N PHE A 212 0.09 -5.38 -15.32
CA PHE A 212 -0.25 -6.40 -14.34
C PHE A 212 -1.17 -7.50 -14.91
N LEU A 213 -2.22 -7.11 -15.63
CA LEU A 213 -3.16 -8.05 -16.24
C LEU A 213 -2.52 -8.82 -17.40
N SER A 214 -1.62 -8.18 -18.17
CA SER A 214 -0.89 -8.86 -19.26
C SER A 214 0.08 -9.90 -18.72
N ASP A 215 0.88 -9.54 -17.70
CA ASP A 215 1.88 -10.42 -17.09
C ASP A 215 1.19 -11.66 -16.48
N LEU A 216 0.01 -11.47 -15.87
CA LEU A 216 -0.85 -12.55 -15.37
C LEU A 216 -1.30 -13.51 -16.46
N LEU A 217 -1.92 -12.99 -17.51
CA LEU A 217 -2.51 -13.82 -18.57
C LEU A 217 -1.42 -14.62 -19.29
N GLN A 218 -0.21 -14.07 -19.38
CA GLN A 218 0.96 -14.81 -19.88
C GLN A 218 1.41 -15.91 -18.92
N SER A 219 1.37 -15.70 -17.60
CA SER A 219 1.75 -16.74 -16.62
C SER A 219 0.79 -17.94 -16.59
N ALA A 220 -0.43 -17.80 -17.11
CA ALA A 220 -1.40 -18.88 -17.23
C ALA A 220 -1.19 -19.76 -18.50
N GLY A 221 -0.06 -19.61 -19.20
CA GLY A 221 0.30 -20.43 -20.35
C GLY A 221 -0.56 -20.14 -21.59
N ALA A 222 -0.61 -21.10 -22.53
CA ALA A 222 -1.22 -20.90 -23.84
C ALA A 222 -2.71 -20.48 -23.79
N VAL A 223 -3.47 -21.02 -22.83
CA VAL A 223 -4.88 -20.68 -22.61
C VAL A 223 -5.02 -19.22 -22.15
N GLY A 224 -4.17 -18.78 -21.22
CA GLY A 224 -4.14 -17.39 -20.76
C GLY A 224 -3.72 -16.40 -21.85
N VAL A 225 -2.76 -16.78 -22.69
CA VAL A 225 -2.36 -15.98 -23.85
C VAL A 225 -3.53 -15.81 -24.83
N LEU A 226 -4.31 -16.86 -25.09
CA LEU A 226 -5.47 -16.81 -25.99
C LEU A 226 -6.62 -15.97 -25.39
N ALA A 227 -6.94 -16.19 -24.11
CA ALA A 227 -7.92 -15.38 -23.39
C ALA A 227 -7.50 -13.90 -23.37
N GLY A 228 -6.20 -13.61 -23.24
CA GLY A 228 -5.70 -12.24 -23.24
C GLY A 228 -5.92 -11.47 -24.53
N LYS A 229 -5.96 -12.14 -25.69
CA LYS A 229 -6.29 -11.49 -26.97
C LYS A 229 -7.72 -10.93 -27.00
N ILE A 230 -8.62 -11.46 -26.16
CA ILE A 230 -10.02 -11.04 -26.07
C ILE A 230 -10.23 -10.11 -24.87
N VAL A 231 -9.64 -10.43 -23.72
CA VAL A 231 -9.87 -9.71 -22.45
C VAL A 231 -9.10 -8.39 -22.40
N LEU A 232 -7.86 -8.30 -22.90
CA LEU A 232 -7.07 -7.06 -22.81
C LEU A 232 -7.68 -5.88 -23.59
N PRO A 233 -8.18 -6.05 -24.84
CA PRO A 233 -8.78 -4.93 -25.57
C PRO A 233 -10.01 -4.35 -24.86
N VAL A 234 -10.90 -5.21 -24.34
CA VAL A 234 -12.07 -4.78 -23.55
C VAL A 234 -11.64 -4.11 -22.25
N TYR A 235 -10.67 -4.71 -21.57
CA TYR A 235 -10.11 -4.16 -20.34
C TYR A 235 -9.54 -2.75 -20.54
N ARG A 236 -8.76 -2.53 -21.61
CA ARG A 236 -8.16 -1.22 -21.92
C ARG A 236 -9.20 -0.15 -22.27
N PHE A 237 -10.38 -0.55 -22.76
CA PHE A 237 -11.44 0.39 -23.09
C PHE A 237 -12.18 0.91 -21.84
N VAL A 238 -12.25 0.10 -20.78
CA VAL A 238 -12.97 0.43 -19.54
C VAL A 238 -12.02 0.88 -18.43
N ALA A 239 -10.74 0.50 -18.48
CA ALA A 239 -9.76 0.80 -17.46
C ALA A 239 -9.25 2.24 -17.51
N MET A 240 -9.07 2.83 -16.33
CA MET A 240 -8.40 4.11 -16.13
C MET A 240 -6.94 4.03 -16.60
N SER A 241 -6.41 5.13 -17.15
CA SER A 241 -5.00 5.21 -17.49
C SER A 241 -4.11 5.22 -16.25
N GLU A 242 -2.86 4.79 -16.39
CA GLU A 242 -1.88 4.86 -15.31
C GLU A 242 -1.67 6.31 -14.85
N ASP A 243 -1.68 7.27 -15.77
CA ASP A 243 -1.48 8.70 -15.48
C ASP A 243 -2.65 9.31 -14.69
N GLU A 244 -3.90 8.98 -15.05
CA GLU A 244 -5.07 9.41 -14.29
C GLU A 244 -5.04 8.81 -12.88
N CYS A 245 -4.74 7.52 -12.77
CA CYS A 245 -4.62 6.86 -11.47
C CYS A 245 -3.48 7.49 -10.64
N GLY A 246 -2.31 7.72 -11.25
CA GLY A 246 -1.17 8.36 -10.59
C GLY A 246 -1.48 9.76 -10.06
N ARG A 247 -2.26 10.55 -10.82
CA ARG A 247 -2.75 11.87 -10.37
C ARG A 247 -3.67 11.75 -9.15
N ARG A 248 -4.63 10.82 -9.17
CA ARG A 248 -5.53 10.57 -8.02
C ARG A 248 -4.76 10.11 -6.78
N GLN A 249 -3.83 9.18 -6.93
CA GLN A 249 -3.00 8.70 -5.82
C GLN A 249 -2.12 9.81 -5.23
N ALA A 250 -1.56 10.68 -6.08
CA ALA A 250 -0.79 11.85 -5.63
C ALA A 250 -1.68 12.88 -4.91
N GLU A 251 -2.91 13.09 -5.39
CA GLU A 251 -3.90 13.90 -4.69
C GLU A 251 -4.23 13.32 -3.31
N TYR A 252 -4.40 12.00 -3.20
CA TYR A 252 -4.61 11.34 -1.91
C TYR A 252 -3.39 11.47 -0.98
N ALA A 253 -2.18 11.65 -1.52
CA ALA A 253 -0.99 11.90 -0.71
C ALA A 253 -0.96 13.34 -0.14
N LEU A 254 -1.37 14.33 -0.93
CA LEU A 254 -1.18 15.75 -0.61
C LEU A 254 -2.44 16.47 -0.09
N SER A 255 -3.63 15.94 -0.37
CA SER A 255 -4.89 16.60 -0.03
C SER A 255 -5.19 16.61 1.47
N GLY A 256 -5.80 17.68 1.95
CA GLY A 256 -6.37 17.81 3.29
C GLY A 256 -7.66 16.98 3.49
N ARG A 257 -8.22 16.40 2.41
CA ARG A 257 -9.46 15.60 2.40
C ARG A 257 -9.43 14.37 3.31
N TYR A 258 -8.25 13.86 3.67
CA TYR A 258 -8.07 12.66 4.49
C TYR A 258 -7.32 12.98 5.80
N PRO A 259 -7.90 13.77 6.72
CA PRO A 259 -7.26 14.11 7.99
C PRO A 259 -7.02 12.87 8.87
N SER A 260 -6.02 12.91 9.75
CA SER A 260 -5.83 11.84 10.74
C SER A 260 -6.89 11.91 11.84
N ARG A 261 -6.99 10.86 12.67
CA ARG A 261 -7.92 10.85 13.80
C ARG A 261 -7.70 12.03 14.74
N GLU A 262 -6.44 12.32 15.06
CA GLU A 262 -6.07 13.44 15.92
C GLU A 262 -6.53 14.79 15.35
N MET A 263 -6.35 15.00 14.04
CA MET A 263 -6.81 16.22 13.36
C MET A 263 -8.34 16.35 13.40
N ILE A 264 -9.07 15.27 13.16
CA ILE A 264 -10.55 15.28 13.21
C ILE A 264 -11.03 15.60 14.63
N CYS A 265 -10.50 14.89 15.63
CA CYS A 265 -10.90 15.09 17.03
C CYS A 265 -10.54 16.48 17.57
N SER A 266 -9.46 17.08 17.06
CA SER A 266 -9.02 18.41 17.45
C SER A 266 -9.64 19.53 16.60
N ALA A 267 -10.56 19.20 15.68
CA ALA A 267 -11.16 20.12 14.71
C ALA A 267 -10.13 20.90 13.87
N VAL A 268 -8.95 20.31 13.62
CA VAL A 268 -7.91 20.84 12.73
C VAL A 268 -8.13 20.27 11.33
N VAL A 269 -9.30 20.56 10.76
CA VAL A 269 -9.67 20.16 9.40
C VAL A 269 -10.18 21.40 8.67
N ASP A 270 -9.40 21.87 7.70
CA ASP A 270 -9.68 23.09 6.92
C ASP A 270 -10.05 22.75 5.47
N VAL A 271 -10.97 21.80 5.30
CA VAL A 271 -11.51 21.42 3.98
C VAL A 271 -13.01 21.26 4.05
N THR A 272 -13.70 21.70 2.99
CA THR A 272 -15.17 21.60 2.87
C THR A 272 -15.64 20.22 2.40
N ASP A 273 -14.80 19.48 1.66
CA ASP A 273 -15.02 18.09 1.25
C ASP A 273 -14.07 17.16 2.03
N GLN A 274 -14.38 16.96 3.31
CA GLN A 274 -13.71 15.95 4.13
C GLN A 274 -14.25 14.56 3.79
N ALA A 275 -13.36 13.60 3.50
CA ALA A 275 -13.76 12.23 3.26
C ALA A 275 -14.35 11.59 4.52
N ALA A 276 -15.31 10.68 4.35
CA ALA A 276 -15.89 9.94 5.47
C ALA A 276 -14.94 8.82 5.91
N CYS A 277 -14.64 8.78 7.20
CA CYS A 277 -13.88 7.67 7.78
C CYS A 277 -14.74 6.40 7.89
N HIS A 278 -14.10 5.23 7.95
CA HIS A 278 -14.78 3.95 8.14
C HIS A 278 -15.61 3.91 9.44
N GLY A 279 -15.03 4.36 10.55
CA GLY A 279 -15.72 4.58 11.84
C GLY A 279 -15.58 6.03 12.31
N LEU A 280 -16.39 6.43 13.29
CA LEU A 280 -16.44 7.81 13.80
C LEU A 280 -15.04 8.29 14.22
N CYS A 281 -14.55 9.34 13.56
CA CYS A 281 -13.22 9.92 13.78
C CYS A 281 -12.08 8.89 13.73
N SER A 282 -12.22 7.79 12.97
CA SER A 282 -11.20 6.73 12.97
C SER A 282 -9.90 7.14 12.29
N GLY A 283 -9.90 8.12 11.38
CA GLY A 283 -8.72 8.47 10.58
C GLY A 283 -8.32 7.36 9.58
N PHE A 284 -9.20 6.36 9.39
CA PHE A 284 -9.06 5.27 8.44
C PHE A 284 -10.10 5.42 7.32
N TYR A 285 -9.63 5.32 6.08
CA TYR A 285 -10.41 5.55 4.87
C TYR A 285 -10.31 4.35 3.95
N ARG A 286 -11.47 3.86 3.49
CA ARG A 286 -11.59 2.89 2.41
C ARG A 286 -11.99 3.64 1.14
N VAL A 287 -11.01 3.98 0.32
CA VAL A 287 -11.20 4.88 -0.83
C VAL A 287 -11.52 4.06 -2.08
N LEU A 288 -12.60 4.41 -2.78
CA LEU A 288 -13.04 3.78 -4.01
C LEU A 288 -12.41 4.44 -5.24
N SER A 289 -12.63 3.87 -6.42
CA SER A 289 -11.96 4.28 -7.66
C SER A 289 -12.31 5.71 -8.11
N ASP A 290 -13.48 6.21 -7.72
CA ASP A 290 -13.96 7.57 -7.96
C ASP A 290 -13.52 8.57 -6.87
N GLY A 291 -12.77 8.12 -5.86
CA GLY A 291 -12.36 8.92 -4.72
C GLY A 291 -13.42 9.07 -3.63
N SER A 292 -14.61 8.46 -3.77
CA SER A 292 -15.56 8.33 -2.66
C SER A 292 -15.04 7.36 -1.60
N THR A 293 -15.67 7.33 -0.43
CA THR A 293 -15.27 6.45 0.68
C THR A 293 -16.37 5.47 1.06
N ALA A 294 -15.99 4.20 1.21
CA ALA A 294 -16.89 3.15 1.65
C ALA A 294 -17.01 3.17 3.18
N THR A 295 -18.21 3.44 3.68
CA THR A 295 -18.52 3.54 5.12
C THR A 295 -19.42 2.41 5.62
N ASP A 296 -19.87 1.51 4.74
CA ASP A 296 -20.77 0.44 5.14
C ASP A 296 -20.06 -0.56 6.07
N GLY A 297 -20.76 -0.97 7.13
CA GLY A 297 -20.25 -1.89 8.14
C GLY A 297 -20.64 -3.35 7.91
N LYS A 298 -21.07 -3.76 6.70
CA LYS A 298 -21.67 -5.09 6.48
C LYS A 298 -20.71 -6.23 6.78
N VAL A 299 -19.45 -6.10 6.34
CA VAL A 299 -18.40 -7.10 6.56
C VAL A 299 -17.55 -6.76 7.78
N LEU A 300 -17.01 -5.54 7.84
CA LEU A 300 -16.08 -5.16 8.90
C LEU A 300 -16.75 -5.01 10.27
N GLY A 301 -17.99 -4.50 10.34
CA GLY A 301 -18.68 -4.24 11.61
C GLY A 301 -18.86 -5.48 12.49
N PRO A 302 -19.36 -6.63 11.97
CA PRO A 302 -19.38 -7.90 12.71
C PRO A 302 -17.98 -8.34 13.16
N LEU A 303 -16.99 -8.26 12.27
CA LEU A 303 -15.62 -8.69 12.56
C LEU A 303 -14.97 -7.84 13.66
N GLU A 304 -15.22 -6.53 13.67
CA GLU A 304 -14.77 -5.63 14.73
C GLU A 304 -15.34 -6.02 16.09
N ARG A 305 -16.66 -6.31 16.18
CA ARG A 305 -17.29 -6.78 17.42
C ARG A 305 -16.73 -8.10 17.92
N GLU A 306 -16.25 -8.95 17.01
CA GLU A 306 -15.58 -10.21 17.33
C GLU A 306 -14.08 -10.04 17.67
N GLY A 307 -13.56 -8.81 17.70
CA GLY A 307 -12.17 -8.50 18.05
C GLY A 307 -11.16 -8.80 16.95
N TRP A 308 -11.59 -8.90 15.69
CA TRP A 308 -10.71 -9.20 14.57
C TRP A 308 -9.57 -8.22 14.32
N PRO A 309 -9.68 -6.90 14.56
CA PRO A 309 -8.54 -6.00 14.40
C PRO A 309 -7.31 -6.45 15.21
N LEU A 310 -7.51 -6.84 16.48
CA LEU A 310 -6.44 -7.37 17.32
C LEU A 310 -6.00 -8.78 16.89
N LYS A 311 -6.94 -9.65 16.48
CA LYS A 311 -6.61 -11.00 15.99
C LYS A 311 -5.75 -10.96 14.72
N ALA A 312 -6.08 -10.07 13.78
CA ALA A 312 -5.32 -9.86 12.55
C ALA A 312 -3.89 -9.37 12.86
N PHE A 313 -3.75 -8.41 13.79
CA PHE A 313 -2.44 -7.97 14.27
C PHE A 313 -1.63 -9.10 14.90
N LYS A 314 -2.22 -9.85 15.85
CA LYS A 314 -1.54 -10.98 16.52
C LYS A 314 -1.13 -12.09 15.54
N HIS A 315 -1.99 -12.43 14.60
CA HIS A 315 -1.69 -13.38 13.52
C HIS A 315 -0.48 -12.92 12.71
N THR A 316 -0.44 -11.64 12.33
CA THR A 316 0.71 -11.07 11.62
C THR A 316 2.00 -11.16 12.44
N GLN A 317 1.96 -10.83 13.74
CA GLN A 317 3.12 -10.97 14.63
C GLN A 317 3.63 -12.41 14.70
N GLN A 318 2.72 -13.39 14.86
CA GLN A 318 3.07 -14.81 14.86
C GLN A 318 3.76 -15.22 13.56
N VAL A 319 3.26 -14.78 12.41
CA VAL A 319 3.89 -15.05 11.11
C VAL A 319 5.28 -14.42 11.01
N PHE A 320 5.47 -13.21 11.54
CA PHE A 320 6.78 -12.56 11.55
C PHE A 320 7.78 -13.31 12.45
N ASP A 321 7.36 -13.68 13.66
CA ASP A 321 8.19 -14.44 14.59
C ASP A 321 8.59 -15.79 13.98
N GLU A 322 7.64 -16.51 13.37
CA GLU A 322 7.91 -17.76 12.66
C GLU A 322 9.00 -17.61 11.60
N ILE A 323 9.01 -16.52 10.83
CA ILE A 323 9.96 -16.30 9.72
C ILE A 323 11.31 -15.78 10.21
N LEU A 324 11.30 -14.87 11.19
CA LEU A 324 12.49 -14.20 11.67
C LEU A 324 13.30 -15.07 12.64
N CYS A 325 12.64 -15.99 13.35
CA CYS A 325 13.31 -16.97 14.21
C CYS A 325 13.78 -18.23 13.46
N GLN A 326 13.44 -18.40 12.17
CA GLN A 326 14.04 -19.43 11.33
C GLN A 326 15.48 -19.02 10.97
N GLU A 327 16.45 -19.79 11.48
CA GLU A 327 17.88 -19.69 11.14
C GLU A 327 18.12 -19.78 9.63
#